data_AF-A0A6C0EU00-F1
#
_entry.id   AF-A0A6C0EU00-F1
#
_cell.length_a   1.000
_cell.length_b   1.000
_cell.length_c   1.000
_cell.angle_alpha   90.00
_cell.angle_beta   90.00
_cell.angle_gamma   90.00
#
_symmetry.space_group_name_H-M   'P 1'
#
loop_
_entity.id
_entity.type
_entity.pdbx_description
1 polymer ?
#
loop_
_entity_poly.entity_id
_entity_poly.type
_entity_poly.pdbx_seq_one_letter_code
_entity_poly.pdbx_strand_id
1 'polypeptide(L)'
;MDIQTETIQMSNEMNLLLSAITKYAPLSNDTIVKMRSSLYDVLNGLSLTIEDMVVTSDPKEDCDDILMIYYILMKMKSKVWIILSGGLHTPTERLDHLKSVFPELTNVEFGIPFNNITFLEDGIYFIEKVSVFVNCGPCHSDTLFSICESLVQGGKIITVGANDDGSAAAGINQKETDEKVLKLGSWNKTIDSVRTKVTITNLSVDISRFILLPNPRKMKNDYSLMPQSCLHDVIITTAMFLSSRPPAKFAFRVNEGNSFVDLQLFPNIMDFVGTEKFNYGLSLIKEYEVTCEGNIATAVSAAIPLMVTALMGGVYKKGVFGFSPTDKKAKETVSCLTEESVPVFLSNIEKLDYFTPGYDLLAIILAQ
;
A
#
# COMPACT_ATOMS: atom_id res chain seq x y z
N MET A 1 10.39 -42.27 -39.95
CA MET A 1 10.85 -41.05 -40.63
C MET A 1 9.65 -40.30 -41.18
N ASP A 2 9.24 -39.16 -40.65
CA ASP A 2 9.43 -38.60 -39.31
C ASP A 2 8.18 -37.80 -38.97
N ILE A 3 7.67 -37.92 -37.75
CA ILE A 3 6.67 -36.97 -37.26
C ILE A 3 7.46 -35.73 -36.89
N GLN A 4 7.44 -34.72 -37.76
CA GLN A 4 7.91 -33.39 -37.40
C GLN A 4 7.01 -32.85 -36.29
N THR A 5 7.41 -33.05 -35.05
CA THR A 5 7.00 -32.18 -33.95
C THR A 5 7.52 -30.79 -34.26
N GLU A 6 6.68 -29.94 -34.85
CA GLU A 6 6.93 -28.51 -34.90
C GLU A 6 7.03 -28.01 -33.46
N THR A 7 8.25 -27.77 -33.02
CA THR A 7 8.51 -27.04 -31.78
C THR A 7 7.97 -25.64 -31.98
N ILE A 8 6.76 -25.36 -31.47
CA ILE A 8 6.16 -24.03 -31.51
C ILE A 8 7.14 -23.07 -30.84
N GLN A 9 7.80 -22.24 -31.65
CA GLN A 9 8.81 -21.31 -31.15
C GLN A 9 8.09 -20.20 -30.39
N MET A 10 8.04 -20.36 -29.07
CA MET A 10 7.44 -19.37 -28.16
C MET A 10 8.15 -18.04 -28.32
N SER A 11 7.38 -16.97 -28.48
CA SER A 11 7.92 -15.63 -28.67
C SER A 11 8.65 -15.14 -27.41
N ASN A 12 9.61 -14.22 -27.56
CA ASN A 12 10.40 -13.71 -26.42
C ASN A 12 9.50 -13.10 -25.33
N GLU A 13 8.45 -12.41 -25.72
CA GLU A 13 7.45 -11.80 -24.84
C GLU A 13 6.70 -12.85 -24.01
N MET A 14 6.33 -13.98 -24.64
CA MET A 14 5.71 -15.11 -23.95
C MET A 14 6.71 -15.79 -23.00
N ASN A 15 7.98 -15.91 -23.40
CA ASN A 15 9.03 -16.44 -22.52
C ASN A 15 9.30 -15.51 -21.31
N LEU A 16 9.24 -14.19 -21.49
CA LEU A 16 9.32 -13.21 -20.40
C LEU A 16 8.12 -13.34 -19.45
N LEU A 17 6.91 -13.48 -19.98
CA LEU A 17 5.70 -13.69 -19.17
C LEU A 17 5.75 -15.02 -18.40
N LEU A 18 6.15 -16.13 -19.03
CA LEU A 18 6.34 -17.41 -18.34
C LEU A 18 7.46 -17.36 -17.30
N SER A 19 8.55 -16.62 -17.57
CA SER A 19 9.62 -16.40 -16.60
C SER A 19 9.12 -15.60 -15.38
N ALA A 20 8.28 -14.60 -15.62
CA ALA A 20 7.64 -13.82 -14.56
C ALA A 20 6.68 -14.71 -13.74
N ILE A 21 5.81 -15.48 -14.39
CA ILE A 21 4.92 -16.43 -13.70
C ILE A 21 5.73 -17.42 -12.88
N THR A 22 6.79 -18.02 -13.44
CA THR A 22 7.66 -18.97 -12.73
C THR A 22 8.36 -18.34 -11.52
N LYS A 23 8.80 -17.08 -11.64
CA LYS A 23 9.47 -16.34 -10.56
C LYS A 23 8.50 -15.88 -9.46
N TYR A 24 7.27 -15.51 -9.83
CA TYR A 24 6.33 -14.79 -8.96
C TYR A 24 5.06 -15.58 -8.57
N ALA A 25 4.91 -16.84 -9.01
CA ALA A 25 3.84 -17.73 -8.55
C ALA A 25 3.98 -18.39 -7.15
N PRO A 26 5.13 -18.45 -6.44
CA PRO A 26 5.19 -19.20 -5.18
C PRO A 26 4.58 -18.41 -4.01
N LEU A 27 3.39 -18.83 -3.57
CA LEU A 27 2.70 -18.28 -2.39
C LEU A 27 2.10 -19.37 -1.50
N SER A 28 2.95 -20.02 -0.70
CA SER A 28 2.54 -20.66 0.56
C SER A 28 3.43 -20.18 1.69
N ASN A 29 2.97 -19.19 2.44
CA ASN A 29 3.61 -18.69 3.65
C ASN A 29 2.54 -18.57 4.74
N ASP A 30 2.67 -19.39 5.79
CA ASP A 30 1.68 -19.51 6.87
C ASP A 30 1.44 -18.18 7.60
N THR A 31 2.42 -17.29 7.65
CA THR A 31 2.27 -15.96 8.26
C THR A 31 1.30 -15.09 7.46
N ILE A 32 1.34 -15.15 6.13
CA ILE A 32 0.38 -14.44 5.27
C ILE A 32 -1.03 -14.99 5.50
N VAL A 33 -1.18 -16.32 5.62
CA VAL A 33 -2.48 -16.97 5.90
C VAL A 33 -3.05 -16.54 7.25
N LYS A 34 -2.21 -16.52 8.31
CA LYS A 34 -2.61 -16.06 9.65
C LYS A 34 -3.04 -14.59 9.66
N MET A 35 -2.23 -13.71 9.07
CA MET A 35 -2.54 -12.28 9.04
C MET A 35 -3.80 -11.97 8.22
N ARG A 36 -4.07 -12.72 7.14
CA ARG A 36 -5.37 -12.65 6.42
C ARG A 36 -6.54 -13.06 7.29
N SER A 37 -6.41 -14.11 8.11
CA SER A 37 -7.47 -14.51 9.04
C SER A 37 -7.77 -13.39 10.03
N SER A 38 -6.75 -12.81 10.66
CA SER A 38 -6.95 -11.75 11.66
C SER A 38 -7.48 -10.44 11.05
N LEU A 39 -7.05 -10.09 9.84
CA LEU A 39 -7.68 -9.01 9.06
C LEU A 39 -9.16 -9.31 8.84
N TYR A 40 -9.50 -10.53 8.39
CA TYR A 40 -10.89 -10.93 8.15
C TYR A 40 -11.75 -10.89 9.42
N ASP A 41 -11.25 -11.40 10.55
CA ASP A 41 -11.97 -11.39 11.85
C ASP A 41 -12.33 -9.96 12.29
N VAL A 42 -11.41 -9.03 12.07
CA VAL A 42 -11.58 -7.63 12.48
C VAL A 42 -12.46 -6.84 11.52
N LEU A 43 -12.37 -7.08 10.21
CA LEU A 43 -13.34 -6.56 9.24
C LEU A 43 -14.76 -7.14 9.45
N ASN A 44 -14.88 -8.30 10.08
CA ASN A 44 -16.17 -8.86 10.55
C ASN A 44 -16.66 -8.27 11.89
N GLY A 45 -15.97 -7.28 12.45
CA GLY A 45 -16.45 -6.52 13.61
C GLY A 45 -15.98 -7.05 14.97
N LEU A 46 -14.92 -7.86 15.03
CA LEU A 46 -14.21 -8.11 16.28
C LEU A 46 -13.75 -6.77 16.89
N SER A 47 -14.39 -6.35 17.98
CA SER A 47 -14.06 -5.10 18.68
C SER A 47 -12.81 -5.29 19.52
N LEU A 48 -11.75 -4.58 19.17
CA LEU A 48 -10.49 -4.60 19.91
C LEU A 48 -10.52 -3.50 20.97
N THR A 49 -10.50 -3.91 22.24
CA THR A 49 -10.23 -3.00 23.36
C THR A 49 -8.73 -3.01 23.59
N ILE A 50 -8.05 -2.03 23.00
CA ILE A 50 -6.61 -1.82 23.17
C ILE A 50 -6.42 -0.67 24.17
N GLU A 51 -5.20 -0.49 24.66
CA GLU A 51 -4.80 0.67 25.45
C GLU A 51 -4.80 1.97 24.63
N ASP A 52 -4.77 3.12 25.32
CA ASP A 52 -4.68 4.45 24.70
C ASP A 52 -3.37 4.60 23.88
N MET A 53 -3.46 5.10 22.64
CA MET A 53 -2.39 4.99 21.64
C MET A 53 -2.22 6.21 20.73
N VAL A 54 -1.02 6.35 20.17
CA VAL A 54 -0.69 7.35 19.15
C VAL A 54 -0.25 6.69 17.84
N VAL A 55 -0.62 7.29 16.71
CA VAL A 55 -0.38 6.77 15.35
C VAL A 55 0.14 7.90 14.48
N THR A 56 1.23 7.68 13.73
CA THR A 56 1.62 8.58 12.62
C THR A 56 1.04 8.04 11.31
N SER A 57 0.53 8.91 10.44
CA SER A 57 -0.31 8.52 9.29
C SER A 57 -0.20 9.57 8.18
N ASP A 58 0.02 9.15 6.92
CA ASP A 58 0.14 10.00 5.74
C ASP A 58 -0.99 9.82 4.69
N PRO A 59 -2.28 9.91 5.08
CA PRO A 59 -3.40 9.76 4.15
C PRO A 59 -3.28 10.79 3.04
N LYS A 60 -3.74 10.41 1.83
CA LYS A 60 -3.55 11.08 0.53
C LYS A 60 -2.35 10.58 -0.29
N GLU A 61 -1.43 9.78 0.26
CA GLU A 61 -0.42 9.07 -0.56
C GLU A 61 -1.00 7.74 -1.10
N ASP A 62 -1.48 6.88 -0.21
CA ASP A 62 -2.04 5.55 -0.49
C ASP A 62 -3.40 5.38 0.28
N CYS A 63 -4.22 4.36 -0.05
CA CYS A 63 -5.62 4.21 0.47
C CYS A 63 -5.73 3.51 1.83
N ASP A 64 -4.61 3.06 2.36
CA ASP A 64 -4.48 2.23 3.54
C ASP A 64 -4.66 3.02 4.84
N ASP A 65 -4.08 4.21 4.94
CA ASP A 65 -4.35 5.18 6.02
C ASP A 65 -5.85 5.51 6.11
N ILE A 66 -6.52 5.68 4.96
CA ILE A 66 -7.96 5.94 4.89
C ILE A 66 -8.72 4.78 5.55
N LEU A 67 -8.37 3.54 5.21
CA LEU A 67 -9.00 2.35 5.79
C LEU A 67 -8.66 2.18 7.28
N MET A 68 -7.44 2.52 7.69
CA MET A 68 -7.01 2.52 9.09
C MET A 68 -7.90 3.49 9.90
N ILE A 69 -8.08 4.72 9.39
CA ILE A 69 -8.92 5.75 10.01
C ILE A 69 -10.39 5.32 10.03
N TYR A 70 -10.91 4.72 8.95
CA TYR A 70 -12.25 4.13 8.92
C TYR A 70 -12.43 3.05 10.00
N TYR A 71 -11.43 2.18 10.18
CA TYR A 71 -11.48 1.15 11.23
C TYR A 71 -11.47 1.76 12.64
N ILE A 72 -10.60 2.76 12.91
CA ILE A 72 -10.56 3.45 14.20
C ILE A 72 -11.93 4.07 14.51
N LEU A 73 -12.51 4.82 13.55
CA LEU A 73 -13.82 5.47 13.67
C LEU A 73 -14.96 4.48 13.97
N MET A 74 -14.97 3.33 13.30
CA MET A 74 -16.08 2.39 13.34
C MET A 74 -16.01 1.34 14.46
N LYS A 75 -14.81 1.02 14.97
CA LYS A 75 -14.59 -0.20 15.77
C LYS A 75 -13.76 -0.04 17.04
N MET A 76 -12.96 1.02 17.16
CA MET A 76 -12.09 1.21 18.32
C MET A 76 -12.77 2.03 19.41
N LYS A 77 -12.50 1.68 20.67
CA LYS A 77 -13.00 2.38 21.87
C LYS A 77 -11.91 3.11 22.65
N SER A 78 -10.66 2.69 22.45
CA SER A 78 -9.44 3.31 22.97
C SER A 78 -9.32 4.74 22.47
N LYS A 79 -8.67 5.62 23.24
CA LYS A 79 -8.29 6.94 22.71
C LYS A 79 -7.16 6.75 21.69
N VAL A 80 -7.31 7.42 20.55
CA VAL A 80 -6.32 7.39 19.47
C VAL A 80 -5.95 8.83 19.11
N TRP A 81 -4.68 9.16 19.28
CA TRP A 81 -4.12 10.40 18.72
C TRP A 81 -3.54 10.07 17.34
N ILE A 82 -4.03 10.74 16.30
CA ILE A 82 -3.60 10.54 14.92
C ILE A 82 -2.80 11.77 14.49
N ILE A 83 -1.50 11.60 14.38
CA ILE A 83 -0.57 12.63 13.91
C ILE A 83 -0.53 12.54 12.39
N LEU A 84 -1.09 13.57 11.74
CA LEU A 84 -1.12 13.65 10.28
C LEU A 84 0.23 14.18 9.78
N SER A 85 1.01 13.26 9.23
CA SER A 85 2.37 13.42 8.74
C SER A 85 2.55 14.58 7.76
N GLY A 86 3.71 15.23 7.80
CA GLY A 86 4.12 16.24 6.83
C GLY A 86 4.72 15.65 5.54
N GLY A 87 5.75 16.34 5.03
CA GLY A 87 6.49 15.93 3.84
C GLY A 87 5.88 16.48 2.55
N LEU A 88 5.34 15.59 1.71
CA LEU A 88 4.84 15.92 0.38
C LEU A 88 3.51 16.70 0.39
N HIS A 89 2.73 16.51 1.45
CA HIS A 89 1.49 17.22 1.76
C HIS A 89 1.58 17.79 3.18
N THR A 90 0.86 18.88 3.45
CA THR A 90 0.79 19.45 4.81
C THR A 90 -0.22 18.69 5.68
N PRO A 91 -0.11 18.72 7.02
CA PRO A 91 -1.11 18.12 7.90
C PRO A 91 -2.53 18.63 7.59
N THR A 92 -2.70 19.94 7.35
CA THR A 92 -3.97 20.55 6.93
C THR A 92 -4.51 19.95 5.63
N GLU A 93 -3.67 19.81 4.60
CA GLU A 93 -4.05 19.21 3.32
C GLU A 93 -4.46 17.73 3.43
N ARG A 94 -3.94 17.02 4.44
CA ARG A 94 -4.33 15.63 4.76
C ARG A 94 -5.65 15.60 5.53
N LEU A 95 -5.85 16.48 6.51
CA LEU A 95 -7.12 16.59 7.24
C LEU A 95 -8.28 16.98 6.32
N ASP A 96 -8.07 17.93 5.40
CA ASP A 96 -9.08 18.35 4.43
C ASP A 96 -9.43 17.22 3.44
N HIS A 97 -8.46 16.38 3.07
CA HIS A 97 -8.72 15.16 2.32
C HIS A 97 -9.56 14.17 3.15
N LEU A 98 -9.21 13.90 4.40
CA LEU A 98 -10.01 13.03 5.29
C LEU A 98 -11.46 13.53 5.44
N LYS A 99 -11.68 14.85 5.53
CA LYS A 99 -13.02 15.46 5.53
C LYS A 99 -13.80 15.22 4.24
N SER A 100 -13.12 15.20 3.10
CA SER A 100 -13.75 14.87 1.81
C SER A 100 -14.12 13.39 1.68
N VAL A 101 -13.40 12.50 2.39
CA VAL A 101 -13.65 11.05 2.38
C VAL A 101 -14.69 10.64 3.42
N PHE A 102 -14.62 11.20 4.62
CA PHE A 102 -15.48 10.90 5.78
C PHE A 102 -16.33 12.13 6.16
N PRO A 103 -17.60 12.20 5.71
CA PRO A 103 -18.47 13.35 5.98
C PRO A 103 -18.65 13.67 7.48
N GLU A 104 -18.56 12.67 8.35
CA GLU A 104 -18.60 12.84 9.81
C GLU A 104 -17.44 13.69 10.35
N LEU A 105 -16.31 13.76 9.65
CA LEU A 105 -15.14 14.55 10.06
C LEU A 105 -15.24 16.03 9.67
N THR A 106 -16.29 16.46 8.96
CA THR A 106 -16.42 17.83 8.39
C THR A 106 -16.03 18.94 9.39
N ASN A 107 -16.47 18.83 10.64
CA ASN A 107 -16.27 19.83 11.71
C ASN A 107 -15.08 19.52 12.64
N VAL A 108 -14.19 18.59 12.26
CA VAL A 108 -13.02 18.21 13.06
C VAL A 108 -11.90 19.25 12.91
N GLU A 109 -11.24 19.55 14.02
CA GLU A 109 -10.14 20.51 14.10
C GLU A 109 -8.96 19.87 14.86
N PHE A 110 -7.74 20.34 14.56
CA PHE A 110 -6.54 19.84 15.22
C PHE A 110 -6.55 20.12 16.73
N GLY A 111 -6.15 19.13 17.53
CA GLY A 111 -6.12 19.21 18.99
C GLY A 111 -7.50 19.14 19.67
N ILE A 112 -8.61 19.12 18.92
CA ILE A 112 -9.96 18.97 19.48
C ILE A 112 -10.40 17.49 19.36
N PRO A 113 -10.73 16.82 20.48
CA PRO A 113 -11.22 15.45 20.43
C PRO A 113 -12.55 15.30 19.69
N PHE A 114 -12.62 14.33 18.79
CA PHE A 114 -13.80 13.88 18.08
C PHE A 114 -14.05 12.40 18.42
N ASN A 115 -15.10 12.13 19.20
CA ASN A 115 -15.36 10.82 19.80
C ASN A 115 -14.14 10.32 20.60
N ASN A 116 -13.49 9.25 20.15
CA ASN A 116 -12.28 8.67 20.72
C ASN A 116 -10.98 9.08 19.97
N ILE A 117 -11.08 9.90 18.92
CA ILE A 117 -9.95 10.32 18.09
C ILE A 117 -9.57 11.77 18.39
N THR A 118 -8.28 12.08 18.42
CA THR A 118 -7.78 13.46 18.33
C THR A 118 -6.79 13.56 17.18
N PHE A 119 -7.08 14.37 16.17
CA PHE A 119 -6.12 14.64 15.10
C PHE A 119 -5.11 15.70 15.57
N LEU A 120 -3.85 15.49 15.22
CA LEU A 120 -2.72 16.34 15.58
C LEU A 120 -1.86 16.64 14.34
N GLU A 121 -1.27 17.82 14.30
CA GLU A 121 -0.37 18.21 13.20
C GLU A 121 1.01 17.59 13.40
N ASP A 122 1.70 17.25 12.31
CA ASP A 122 3.13 16.98 12.34
C ASP A 122 3.93 18.24 12.74
N GLY A 123 5.04 18.06 13.47
CA GLY A 123 5.86 19.16 14.00
C GLY A 123 5.49 19.64 15.40
N ILE A 124 4.49 19.04 16.06
CA ILE A 124 4.18 19.32 17.48
C ILE A 124 5.10 18.54 18.43
N TYR A 125 5.13 18.96 19.70
CA TYR A 125 5.68 18.15 20.79
C TYR A 125 4.53 17.44 21.54
N PHE A 126 4.50 16.11 21.47
CA PHE A 126 3.42 15.26 21.98
C PHE A 126 3.60 14.93 23.48
N ILE A 127 2.62 15.30 24.32
CA ILE A 127 2.73 15.28 25.79
C ILE A 127 1.86 14.22 26.49
N GLU A 128 0.90 13.62 25.80
CA GLU A 128 -0.08 12.70 26.40
C GLU A 128 0.53 11.32 26.66
N LYS A 129 0.26 10.73 27.83
CA LYS A 129 0.81 9.40 28.15
C LYS A 129 0.02 8.28 27.46
N VAL A 130 0.73 7.49 26.66
CA VAL A 130 0.19 6.44 25.79
C VAL A 130 0.90 5.11 26.03
N SER A 131 0.22 4.01 25.74
CA SER A 131 0.80 2.66 25.91
C SER A 131 1.26 2.05 24.59
N VAL A 132 0.69 2.48 23.47
CA VAL A 132 1.06 2.00 22.13
C VAL A 132 1.40 3.17 21.21
N PHE A 133 2.50 3.05 20.47
CA PHE A 133 2.82 3.88 19.31
C PHE A 133 2.86 3.00 18.06
N VAL A 134 2.16 3.40 17.01
CA VAL A 134 2.22 2.75 15.69
C VAL A 134 2.74 3.73 14.64
N ASN A 135 3.83 3.37 13.98
CA ASN A 135 4.53 4.20 13.01
C ASN A 135 4.12 3.82 11.57
N CYS A 136 2.98 4.33 11.11
CA CYS A 136 2.44 4.08 9.76
C CYS A 136 2.87 5.15 8.74
N GLY A 137 3.26 6.35 9.19
CA GLY A 137 3.77 7.41 8.31
C GLY A 137 5.04 8.12 8.82
N PRO A 138 5.85 8.73 7.93
CA PRO A 138 7.02 9.54 8.28
C PRO A 138 6.58 10.81 9.04
N CYS A 139 7.42 11.34 9.93
CA CYS A 139 7.00 12.39 10.86
C CYS A 139 8.20 13.24 11.32
N HIS A 140 7.97 14.44 11.82
CA HIS A 140 8.99 15.40 12.24
C HIS A 140 9.80 14.83 13.41
N SER A 141 11.11 15.08 13.43
CA SER A 141 12.03 14.53 14.43
C SER A 141 11.58 14.78 15.88
N ASP A 142 11.23 16.03 16.22
CA ASP A 142 10.71 16.41 17.53
C ASP A 142 9.39 15.71 17.90
N THR A 143 8.52 15.44 16.91
CA THR A 143 7.24 14.76 17.11
C THR A 143 7.46 13.28 17.36
N LEU A 144 8.29 12.61 16.55
CA LEU A 144 8.71 11.22 16.76
C LEU A 144 9.39 11.03 18.12
N PHE A 145 10.27 11.95 18.51
CA PHE A 145 10.97 11.93 19.78
C PHE A 145 10.01 12.06 20.97
N SER A 146 9.12 13.06 20.95
CA SER A 146 8.16 13.32 22.03
C SER A 146 7.12 12.21 22.20
N ILE A 147 6.67 11.57 21.11
CA ILE A 147 5.90 10.31 21.17
C ILE A 147 6.64 9.24 22.00
N CYS A 148 7.92 9.02 21.72
CA CYS A 148 8.71 7.97 22.37
C CYS A 148 8.97 8.26 23.86
N GLU A 149 9.18 9.53 24.23
CA GLU A 149 9.22 9.96 25.63
C GLU A 149 7.86 9.78 26.35
N SER A 150 6.77 9.95 25.60
CA SER A 150 5.39 9.87 26.07
C SER A 150 4.83 8.45 26.25
N LEU A 151 5.48 7.42 25.69
CA LEU A 151 5.17 6.02 26.01
C LEU A 151 5.31 5.74 27.53
N VAL A 152 4.49 4.83 28.07
CA VAL A 152 4.63 4.35 29.46
C VAL A 152 5.71 3.26 29.58
N GLN A 153 6.10 2.92 30.81
CA GLN A 153 6.95 1.75 31.09
C GLN A 153 6.19 0.48 30.72
N GLY A 154 6.78 -0.38 29.89
CA GLY A 154 6.14 -1.59 29.37
C GLY A 154 5.28 -1.38 28.12
N GLY A 155 5.22 -0.16 27.58
CA GLY A 155 4.49 0.13 26.34
C GLY A 155 5.03 -0.59 25.10
N LYS A 156 4.32 -0.49 23.97
CA LYS A 156 4.67 -1.11 22.69
C LYS A 156 4.94 -0.06 21.60
N ILE A 157 6.01 -0.23 20.83
CA ILE A 157 6.20 0.43 19.53
C ILE A 157 5.97 -0.61 18.44
N ILE A 158 5.15 -0.27 17.45
CA ILE A 158 4.94 -1.08 16.27
C ILE A 158 5.43 -0.29 15.06
N THR A 159 6.43 -0.84 14.38
CA THR A 159 7.05 -0.27 13.19
C THR A 159 6.63 -1.03 11.95
N VAL A 160 6.68 -0.39 10.79
CA VAL A 160 6.43 -1.04 9.51
C VAL A 160 7.59 -0.75 8.58
N GLY A 161 8.16 -1.80 7.99
CA GLY A 161 9.31 -1.67 7.08
C GLY A 161 10.63 -1.27 7.74
N ALA A 162 10.72 -1.40 9.07
CA ALA A 162 11.96 -1.30 9.83
C ALA A 162 12.71 -2.65 9.84
N ASN A 163 13.81 -2.74 10.60
CA ASN A 163 14.40 -4.01 11.03
C ASN A 163 13.62 -4.58 12.23
N ASP A 164 13.87 -5.84 12.59
CA ASP A 164 13.18 -6.52 13.70
C ASP A 164 13.45 -5.91 15.09
N ASP A 165 14.53 -5.12 15.24
CA ASP A 165 14.83 -4.35 16.45
C ASP A 165 14.24 -2.92 16.44
N GLY A 166 13.46 -2.58 15.40
CA GLY A 166 12.86 -1.27 15.17
C GLY A 166 13.78 -0.24 14.53
N SER A 167 15.07 -0.52 14.34
CA SER A 167 15.97 0.40 13.63
C SER A 167 15.54 0.56 12.16
N ALA A 168 15.80 1.72 11.57
CA ALA A 168 15.36 2.03 10.21
C ALA A 168 15.97 1.07 9.17
N ALA A 169 15.12 0.60 8.26
CA ALA A 169 15.52 -0.19 7.10
C ALA A 169 15.12 0.53 5.80
N ALA A 170 14.61 -0.20 4.80
CA ALA A 170 14.20 0.39 3.52
C ALA A 170 12.86 1.17 3.60
N GLY A 171 12.08 1.00 4.67
CA GLY A 171 10.78 1.66 4.89
C GLY A 171 10.84 3.19 4.81
N ILE A 172 9.69 3.81 4.54
CA ILE A 172 9.56 5.28 4.53
C ILE A 172 9.17 5.83 5.91
N ASN A 173 8.47 5.04 6.72
CA ASN A 173 7.83 5.50 7.96
C ASN A 173 8.84 5.91 9.05
N GLN A 174 10.08 5.38 8.99
CA GLN A 174 11.20 5.76 9.87
C GLN A 174 12.00 6.97 9.37
N LYS A 175 11.50 7.71 8.37
CA LYS A 175 12.12 8.93 7.83
C LYS A 175 11.46 10.17 8.40
N GLU A 176 12.24 11.25 8.43
CA GLU A 176 11.86 12.55 8.98
C GLU A 176 11.33 13.51 7.92
N THR A 177 10.42 14.39 8.32
CA THR A 177 9.75 15.37 7.44
C THR A 177 10.32 16.79 7.57
N ASP A 178 11.24 17.04 8.50
CA ASP A 178 11.77 18.34 8.96
C ASP A 178 12.06 19.36 7.84
N GLU A 179 12.68 18.92 6.74
CA GLU A 179 13.11 19.77 5.62
C GLU A 179 12.21 19.64 4.38
N LYS A 180 11.01 19.05 4.52
CA LYS A 180 10.11 18.62 3.42
C LYS A 180 10.71 17.58 2.48
N VAL A 181 11.87 17.02 2.84
CA VAL A 181 12.56 15.95 2.12
C VAL A 181 12.72 14.78 3.06
N LEU A 182 12.18 13.62 2.69
CA LEU A 182 12.26 12.40 3.48
C LEU A 182 13.72 11.92 3.60
N LYS A 183 14.29 12.07 4.80
CA LYS A 183 15.65 11.64 5.13
C LYS A 183 15.65 10.71 6.34
N LEU A 184 16.63 9.83 6.42
CA LEU A 184 16.92 9.13 7.68
C LEU A 184 17.68 10.10 8.58
N GLY A 185 17.20 10.30 9.81
CA GLY A 185 17.88 11.12 10.82
C GLY A 185 17.91 10.45 12.19
N SER A 186 17.22 11.06 13.17
CA SER A 186 17.31 10.71 14.59
C SER A 186 16.66 9.38 14.97
N TRP A 187 15.80 8.79 14.12
CA TRP A 187 15.00 7.58 14.43
C TRP A 187 15.76 6.50 15.20
N ASN A 188 16.92 6.05 14.71
CA ASN A 188 17.69 4.99 15.39
C ASN A 188 18.13 5.38 16.81
N LYS A 189 18.53 6.64 17.01
CA LYS A 189 18.89 7.21 18.32
C LYS A 189 17.67 7.30 19.24
N THR A 190 16.50 7.63 18.68
CA THR A 190 15.23 7.68 19.42
C THR A 190 14.81 6.28 19.88
N ILE A 191 14.85 5.28 19.00
CA ILE A 191 14.61 3.87 19.34
C ILE A 191 15.61 3.36 20.39
N ASP A 192 16.91 3.64 20.23
CA ASP A 192 17.92 3.24 21.20
C ASP A 192 17.71 3.83 22.60
N SER A 193 17.12 5.03 22.71
CA SER A 193 16.85 5.65 24.00
C SER A 193 15.66 5.02 24.75
N VAL A 194 14.72 4.38 24.04
CA VAL A 194 13.50 3.78 24.63
C VAL A 194 13.48 2.26 24.66
N ARG A 195 14.39 1.56 23.96
CA ARG A 195 14.40 0.08 23.83
C ARG A 195 14.47 -0.72 25.15
N THR A 196 14.85 -0.09 26.27
CA THR A 196 14.86 -0.70 27.62
C THR A 196 13.55 -0.53 28.38
N LYS A 197 12.67 0.34 27.89
CA LYS A 197 11.39 0.76 28.48
C LYS A 197 10.18 0.14 27.76
N VAL A 198 10.30 -0.16 26.46
CA VAL A 198 9.20 -0.58 25.59
C VAL A 198 9.51 -1.88 24.86
N THR A 199 8.47 -2.61 24.47
CA THR A 199 8.57 -3.72 23.50
C THR A 199 8.47 -3.15 22.09
N ILE A 200 9.27 -3.67 21.16
CA ILE A 200 9.26 -3.26 19.75
C ILE A 200 8.80 -4.44 18.89
N THR A 201 7.97 -4.19 17.88
CA THR A 201 7.50 -5.21 16.94
C THR A 201 7.45 -4.62 15.54
N ASN A 202 8.02 -5.34 14.56
CA ASN A 202 8.11 -4.88 13.18
C ASN A 202 7.19 -5.68 12.26
N LEU A 203 6.31 -5.00 11.52
CA LEU A 203 5.61 -5.57 10.38
C LEU A 203 6.52 -5.46 9.15
N SER A 204 7.15 -6.58 8.78
CA SER A 204 7.99 -6.62 7.59
C SER A 204 7.17 -6.32 6.33
N VAL A 205 7.67 -5.36 5.53
CA VAL A 205 7.12 -5.02 4.22
C VAL A 205 7.11 -6.21 3.25
N ASP A 206 7.97 -7.21 3.45
CA ASP A 206 8.00 -8.46 2.68
C ASP A 206 6.91 -9.47 3.13
N ILE A 207 6.03 -9.06 4.04
CA ILE A 207 4.82 -9.80 4.42
C ILE A 207 3.58 -8.95 4.12
N SER A 208 3.57 -7.67 4.50
CA SER A 208 2.37 -6.82 4.40
C SER A 208 1.91 -6.52 2.96
N ARG A 209 2.80 -6.47 1.95
CA ARG A 209 2.37 -6.36 0.53
C ARG A 209 1.51 -7.53 0.04
N PHE A 210 1.52 -8.65 0.74
CA PHE A 210 0.79 -9.86 0.35
C PHE A 210 -0.53 -10.04 1.11
N ILE A 211 -0.92 -9.08 1.94
CA ILE A 211 -2.18 -9.11 2.68
C ILE A 211 -3.20 -8.25 1.94
N LEU A 212 -4.02 -8.90 1.14
CA LEU A 212 -5.02 -8.25 0.30
C LEU A 212 -6.30 -7.96 1.10
N LEU A 213 -6.91 -6.81 0.84
CA LEU A 213 -8.20 -6.43 1.43
C LEU A 213 -9.33 -7.14 0.69
N PRO A 214 -10.31 -7.76 1.36
CA PRO A 214 -11.52 -8.26 0.70
C PRO A 214 -12.33 -7.10 0.11
N ASN A 215 -13.03 -7.31 -1.00
CA ASN A 215 -13.88 -6.28 -1.59
C ASN A 215 -15.11 -5.99 -0.69
N PRO A 216 -15.34 -4.75 -0.20
CA PRO A 216 -16.49 -4.40 0.64
C PRO A 216 -17.84 -4.83 0.06
N ARG A 217 -18.02 -4.69 -1.27
CA ARG A 217 -19.26 -5.05 -1.97
C ARG A 217 -19.55 -6.56 -1.98
N LYS A 218 -18.58 -7.39 -1.63
CA LYS A 218 -18.72 -8.86 -1.52
C LYS A 218 -18.81 -9.36 -0.09
N MET A 219 -18.56 -8.49 0.90
CA MET A 219 -18.76 -8.81 2.32
C MET A 219 -20.22 -8.62 2.74
N LYS A 220 -20.61 -9.17 3.90
CA LYS A 220 -21.98 -9.16 4.44
C LYS A 220 -22.01 -8.71 5.90
N ASN A 221 -21.28 -7.64 6.19
CA ASN A 221 -21.01 -7.13 7.55
C ASN A 221 -20.83 -5.60 7.49
N ASP A 222 -20.47 -4.96 8.61
CA ASP A 222 -20.33 -3.50 8.67
C ASP A 222 -19.27 -2.93 7.71
N TYR A 223 -18.25 -3.69 7.33
CA TYR A 223 -17.28 -3.24 6.32
C TYR A 223 -17.91 -3.07 4.93
N SER A 224 -19.00 -3.80 4.62
CA SER A 224 -19.79 -3.57 3.40
C SER A 224 -20.57 -2.25 3.39
N LEU A 225 -20.64 -1.55 4.54
CA LEU A 225 -21.27 -0.23 4.68
C LEU A 225 -20.28 0.94 4.49
N MET A 226 -19.07 0.66 4.00
CA MET A 226 -18.04 1.66 3.70
C MET A 226 -18.58 2.80 2.82
N PRO A 227 -18.30 4.08 3.15
CA PRO A 227 -18.67 5.22 2.33
C PRO A 227 -18.20 5.09 0.88
N GLN A 228 -19.04 5.48 -0.08
CA GLN A 228 -18.72 5.34 -1.51
C GLN A 228 -17.51 6.20 -1.95
N SER A 229 -17.19 7.27 -1.21
CA SER A 229 -15.92 8.02 -1.30
C SER A 229 -14.72 7.15 -0.92
N CYS A 230 -14.73 6.57 0.28
CA CYS A 230 -13.68 5.67 0.76
C CYS A 230 -13.48 4.45 -0.17
N LEU A 231 -14.57 3.84 -0.64
CA LEU A 231 -14.51 2.76 -1.62
C LEU A 231 -13.90 3.21 -2.96
N HIS A 232 -14.17 4.45 -3.40
CA HIS A 232 -13.58 5.00 -4.63
C HIS A 232 -12.06 5.10 -4.51
N ASP A 233 -11.54 5.61 -3.39
CA ASP A 233 -10.09 5.74 -3.17
C ASP A 233 -9.40 4.36 -3.15
N VAL A 234 -10.01 3.34 -2.51
CA VAL A 234 -9.51 1.94 -2.55
C VAL A 234 -9.44 1.40 -3.99
N ILE A 235 -10.43 1.70 -4.82
CA ILE A 235 -10.46 1.32 -6.24
C ILE A 235 -9.35 2.05 -7.02
N ILE A 236 -9.17 3.35 -6.80
CA ILE A 236 -8.16 4.17 -7.50
C ILE A 236 -6.74 3.75 -7.13
N THR A 237 -6.44 3.56 -5.85
CA THR A 237 -5.13 3.06 -5.39
C THR A 237 -4.87 1.64 -5.89
N THR A 238 -5.88 0.76 -5.92
CA THR A 238 -5.75 -0.54 -6.59
C THR A 238 -5.38 -0.37 -8.06
N ALA A 239 -6.09 0.48 -8.78
CA ALA A 239 -5.86 0.72 -10.20
C ALA A 239 -4.46 1.27 -10.50
N MET A 240 -3.96 2.15 -9.64
CA MET A 240 -2.60 2.68 -9.65
C MET A 240 -1.56 1.56 -9.45
N PHE A 241 -1.72 0.70 -8.42
CA PHE A 241 -0.81 -0.45 -8.22
C PHE A 241 -0.83 -1.43 -9.39
N LEU A 242 -1.98 -1.70 -10.00
CA LEU A 242 -2.08 -2.60 -11.15
C LEU A 242 -1.42 -2.01 -12.41
N SER A 243 -1.60 -0.71 -12.69
CA SER A 243 -1.22 -0.10 -13.98
C SER A 243 0.12 0.68 -14.02
N SER A 244 0.67 1.15 -12.90
CA SER A 244 1.87 2.03 -12.88
C SER A 244 3.20 1.27 -12.76
N ARG A 245 4.13 1.42 -13.71
CA ARG A 245 5.44 0.75 -13.67
C ARG A 245 6.61 1.75 -13.88
N PRO A 246 7.63 1.75 -13.00
CA PRO A 246 8.74 2.71 -13.07
C PRO A 246 9.60 2.47 -14.32
N PRO A 247 10.22 3.50 -14.94
CA PRO A 247 11.18 3.29 -16.00
C PRO A 247 12.40 2.52 -15.49
N ALA A 248 12.97 1.67 -16.34
CA ALA A 248 14.04 0.73 -15.97
C ALA A 248 15.30 1.34 -15.33
N LYS A 249 15.49 2.66 -15.46
CA LYS A 249 16.64 3.42 -14.93
C LYS A 249 16.44 3.90 -13.48
N PHE A 250 15.26 3.72 -12.87
CA PHE A 250 14.92 4.29 -11.56
C PHE A 250 14.40 3.24 -10.57
N ALA A 251 15.31 2.65 -9.81
CA ALA A 251 15.06 1.55 -8.89
C ALA A 251 14.41 1.94 -7.53
N PHE A 252 13.83 3.13 -7.38
CA PHE A 252 13.45 3.68 -6.06
C PHE A 252 12.09 3.21 -5.49
N ARG A 253 11.21 2.62 -6.30
CA ARG A 253 10.12 1.73 -5.84
C ARG A 253 10.29 0.42 -6.64
N VAL A 254 10.84 -0.61 -6.01
CA VAL A 254 11.02 -1.93 -6.64
C VAL A 254 9.65 -2.62 -6.68
N ASN A 255 8.88 -2.35 -7.73
CA ASN A 255 7.53 -2.90 -7.95
C ASN A 255 7.48 -4.41 -8.25
N GLU A 256 8.49 -5.19 -7.85
CA GLU A 256 8.44 -6.67 -7.92
C GLU A 256 7.25 -7.24 -7.14
N GLY A 257 6.84 -6.57 -6.05
CA GLY A 257 5.66 -6.91 -5.27
C GLY A 257 4.36 -6.92 -6.09
N ASN A 258 4.23 -6.03 -7.09
CA ASN A 258 2.99 -5.91 -7.85
C ASN A 258 2.74 -7.18 -8.68
N SER A 259 3.78 -7.76 -9.33
CA SER A 259 3.62 -9.03 -10.07
C SER A 259 3.04 -10.17 -9.23
N PHE A 260 3.38 -10.25 -7.94
CA PHE A 260 2.79 -11.23 -7.03
C PHE A 260 1.34 -10.88 -6.63
N VAL A 261 1.01 -9.60 -6.46
CA VAL A 261 -0.37 -9.16 -6.16
C VAL A 261 -1.27 -9.39 -7.37
N ASP A 262 -0.81 -8.98 -8.54
CA ASP A 262 -1.45 -9.15 -9.84
C ASP A 262 -1.78 -10.64 -10.10
N LEU A 263 -0.87 -11.58 -9.80
CA LEU A 263 -1.13 -13.03 -9.89
C LEU A 263 -2.14 -13.56 -8.86
N GLN A 264 -2.24 -12.98 -7.67
CA GLN A 264 -3.26 -13.40 -6.70
C GLN A 264 -4.67 -12.97 -7.11
N LEU A 265 -4.76 -11.86 -7.84
CA LEU A 265 -6.00 -11.37 -8.44
C LEU A 265 -6.32 -12.08 -9.77
N PHE A 266 -5.28 -12.53 -10.49
CA PHE A 266 -5.37 -13.23 -11.79
C PHE A 266 -4.46 -14.49 -11.80
N PRO A 267 -4.84 -15.58 -11.10
CA PRO A 267 -3.99 -16.76 -10.99
C PRO A 267 -3.78 -17.48 -12.33
N ASN A 268 -4.75 -17.41 -13.24
CA ASN A 268 -4.73 -18.14 -14.51
C ASN A 268 -4.61 -17.20 -15.72
N ILE A 269 -3.59 -16.34 -15.77
CA ILE A 269 -3.34 -15.45 -16.92
C ILE A 269 -3.25 -16.21 -18.26
N MET A 270 -2.81 -17.47 -18.23
CA MET A 270 -2.69 -18.32 -19.42
C MET A 270 -4.04 -18.77 -20.02
N ASP A 271 -5.16 -18.66 -19.29
CA ASP A 271 -6.51 -18.98 -19.80
C ASP A 271 -6.95 -17.99 -20.90
N PHE A 272 -6.26 -16.84 -21.03
CA PHE A 272 -6.58 -15.78 -21.99
C PHE A 272 -5.74 -15.82 -23.28
N VAL A 273 -4.87 -16.82 -23.46
CA VAL A 273 -4.00 -16.96 -24.65
C VAL A 273 -4.83 -16.90 -25.95
N GLY A 274 -4.35 -16.10 -26.90
CA GLY A 274 -4.99 -15.91 -28.21
C GLY A 274 -6.11 -14.86 -28.22
N THR A 275 -6.56 -14.35 -27.07
CA THR A 275 -7.49 -13.20 -27.04
C THR A 275 -6.81 -11.92 -27.50
N GLU A 276 -7.57 -10.97 -28.06
CA GLU A 276 -7.07 -9.65 -28.49
C GLU A 276 -6.34 -8.93 -27.34
N LYS A 277 -6.92 -8.95 -26.15
CA LYS A 277 -6.33 -8.35 -24.94
C LYS A 277 -5.02 -9.00 -24.52
N PHE A 278 -4.91 -10.32 -24.60
CA PHE A 278 -3.67 -11.02 -24.30
C PHE A 278 -2.58 -10.70 -25.33
N ASN A 279 -2.93 -10.68 -26.61
CA ASN A 279 -2.00 -10.30 -27.68
C ASN A 279 -1.54 -8.83 -27.54
N TYR A 280 -2.43 -7.93 -27.11
CA TYR A 280 -2.08 -6.56 -26.73
C TYR A 280 -1.12 -6.53 -25.53
N GLY A 281 -1.39 -7.32 -24.48
CA GLY A 281 -0.49 -7.51 -23.34
C GLY A 281 0.92 -7.94 -23.74
N LEU A 282 1.06 -8.93 -24.64
CA LEU A 282 2.36 -9.32 -25.20
C LEU A 282 3.04 -8.16 -25.95
N SER A 283 2.29 -7.36 -26.71
CA SER A 283 2.85 -6.20 -27.41
C SER A 283 3.39 -5.12 -26.46
N LEU A 284 2.75 -4.93 -25.30
CA LEU A 284 3.24 -4.02 -24.25
C LEU A 284 4.51 -4.55 -23.60
N ILE A 285 4.59 -5.86 -23.34
CA ILE A 285 5.82 -6.50 -22.81
C ILE A 285 6.98 -6.28 -23.78
N LYS A 286 6.75 -6.40 -25.10
CA LYS A 286 7.74 -6.11 -26.15
C LYS A 286 8.21 -4.65 -26.13
N GLU A 287 7.27 -3.70 -26.09
CA GLU A 287 7.60 -2.27 -26.06
C GLU A 287 8.43 -1.94 -24.81
N TYR A 288 8.02 -2.48 -23.66
CA TYR A 288 8.69 -2.26 -22.39
C TYR A 288 10.09 -2.92 -22.34
N GLU A 289 10.27 -4.13 -22.87
CA GLU A 289 11.59 -4.79 -23.02
C GLU A 289 12.59 -3.90 -23.78
N VAL A 290 12.15 -3.27 -24.87
CA VAL A 290 12.99 -2.33 -25.64
C VAL A 290 13.36 -1.10 -24.79
N THR A 291 12.45 -0.56 -23.98
CA THR A 291 12.77 0.56 -23.06
C THR A 291 13.71 0.16 -21.91
N CYS A 292 13.85 -1.13 -21.62
CA CYS A 292 14.74 -1.65 -20.58
C CYS A 292 16.21 -1.75 -21.01
N GLU A 293 16.56 -1.39 -22.26
CA GLU A 293 17.93 -1.44 -22.80
C GLU A 293 18.60 -2.82 -22.62
N GLY A 294 17.81 -3.91 -22.62
CA GLY A 294 18.27 -5.28 -22.43
C GLY A 294 18.30 -5.77 -20.96
N ASN A 295 17.83 -4.99 -19.99
CA ASN A 295 17.68 -5.46 -18.61
C ASN A 295 16.49 -6.42 -18.46
N ILE A 296 16.75 -7.70 -18.72
CA ILE A 296 15.77 -8.80 -18.64
C ILE A 296 15.09 -8.87 -17.26
N ALA A 297 15.81 -8.62 -16.16
CA ALA A 297 15.23 -8.70 -14.82
C ALA A 297 14.11 -7.66 -14.61
N THR A 298 14.27 -6.46 -15.17
CA THR A 298 13.25 -5.41 -15.16
C THR A 298 12.09 -5.71 -16.13
N ALA A 299 12.37 -6.28 -17.31
CA ALA A 299 11.31 -6.70 -18.22
C ALA A 299 10.43 -7.81 -17.61
N VAL A 300 11.05 -8.78 -16.93
CA VAL A 300 10.36 -9.86 -16.20
C VAL A 300 9.49 -9.31 -15.06
N SER A 301 9.95 -8.33 -14.28
CA SER A 301 9.16 -7.77 -13.17
C SER A 301 7.95 -6.94 -13.61
N ALA A 302 7.90 -6.49 -14.86
CA ALA A 302 6.78 -5.77 -15.45
C ALA A 302 5.82 -6.67 -16.28
N ALA A 303 6.19 -7.91 -16.59
CA ALA A 303 5.46 -8.70 -17.60
C ALA A 303 4.03 -9.07 -17.20
N ILE A 304 3.84 -9.65 -16.00
CA ILE A 304 2.51 -9.93 -15.42
C ILE A 304 1.65 -8.66 -15.36
N PRO A 305 2.13 -7.54 -14.79
CA PRO A 305 1.43 -6.26 -14.77
C PRO A 305 0.84 -5.75 -16.08
N LEU A 306 1.66 -5.71 -17.12
CA LEU A 306 1.28 -5.20 -18.43
C LEU A 306 0.20 -6.12 -19.04
N MET A 307 0.33 -7.43 -18.79
CA MET A 307 -0.68 -8.41 -19.15
C MET A 307 -1.98 -8.22 -18.37
N VAL A 308 -1.96 -8.15 -17.03
CA VAL A 308 -3.17 -7.98 -16.20
C VAL A 308 -3.90 -6.68 -16.54
N THR A 309 -3.17 -5.57 -16.73
CA THR A 309 -3.77 -4.29 -17.14
C THR A 309 -4.46 -4.40 -18.51
N ALA A 310 -3.81 -5.03 -19.50
CA ALA A 310 -4.41 -5.30 -20.80
C ALA A 310 -5.64 -6.22 -20.72
N LEU A 311 -5.60 -7.28 -19.92
CA LEU A 311 -6.72 -8.20 -19.71
C LEU A 311 -7.93 -7.53 -19.03
N MET A 312 -7.70 -6.60 -18.11
CA MET A 312 -8.74 -5.72 -17.57
C MET A 312 -9.29 -4.72 -18.59
N GLY A 313 -8.66 -4.56 -19.76
CA GLY A 313 -9.05 -3.60 -20.79
C GLY A 313 -8.50 -2.19 -20.59
N GLY A 314 -7.48 -2.02 -19.74
CA GLY A 314 -6.70 -0.80 -19.71
C GLY A 314 -5.85 -0.69 -20.97
N VAL A 315 -5.85 0.49 -21.60
CA VAL A 315 -5.05 0.80 -22.80
C VAL A 315 -4.04 1.86 -22.41
N TYR A 316 -2.75 1.58 -22.55
CA TYR A 316 -1.69 2.54 -22.24
C TYR A 316 -1.62 3.65 -23.29
N LYS A 317 -1.39 4.88 -22.83
CA LYS A 317 -0.97 5.99 -23.70
C LYS A 317 0.40 5.65 -24.31
N LYS A 318 0.55 5.90 -25.62
CA LYS A 318 1.77 5.55 -26.37
C LYS A 318 3.04 6.15 -25.72
N GLY A 319 4.02 5.30 -25.40
CA GLY A 319 5.26 5.70 -24.75
C GLY A 319 5.13 6.11 -23.27
N VAL A 320 3.99 5.82 -22.62
CA VAL A 320 3.71 6.21 -21.22
C VAL A 320 3.51 4.97 -20.35
N PHE A 321 4.61 4.48 -19.77
CA PHE A 321 4.61 3.43 -18.75
C PHE A 321 4.86 4.07 -17.37
N GLY A 322 3.86 4.03 -16.48
CA GLY A 322 3.72 5.04 -15.42
C GLY A 322 4.73 4.96 -14.26
N PHE A 323 5.71 5.85 -14.13
CA PHE A 323 6.06 7.01 -14.96
C PHE A 323 7.49 7.48 -14.60
N SER A 324 8.08 8.38 -15.41
CA SER A 324 9.32 9.11 -15.06
C SER A 324 9.29 9.64 -13.62
N PRO A 325 10.42 9.66 -12.86
CA PRO A 325 10.46 10.13 -11.47
C PRO A 325 9.86 11.53 -11.23
N THR A 326 9.85 12.35 -12.28
CA THR A 326 9.34 13.73 -12.31
C THR A 326 7.83 13.85 -12.42
N ASP A 327 7.09 12.80 -12.82
CA ASP A 327 5.63 12.86 -12.87
C ASP A 327 5.02 12.34 -11.57
N LYS A 328 4.69 13.29 -10.70
CA LYS A 328 4.00 13.05 -9.43
C LYS A 328 2.57 12.53 -9.67
N LYS A 329 1.82 13.14 -10.60
CA LYS A 329 0.39 12.86 -10.82
C LYS A 329 0.13 11.43 -11.27
N ALA A 330 1.05 10.82 -12.00
CA ALA A 330 0.91 9.45 -12.48
C ALA A 330 1.37 8.37 -11.50
N LYS A 331 1.98 8.76 -10.37
CA LYS A 331 2.11 7.88 -9.20
C LYS A 331 0.84 7.85 -8.36
N GLU A 332 -0.09 8.76 -8.59
CA GLU A 332 -1.32 8.98 -7.79
C GLU A 332 -2.60 8.60 -8.57
N THR A 333 -2.48 8.23 -9.85
CA THR A 333 -3.63 8.02 -10.75
C THR A 333 -3.35 7.00 -11.86
N VAL A 334 -4.42 6.46 -12.46
CA VAL A 334 -4.40 5.67 -13.71
C VAL A 334 -4.07 6.49 -14.97
N SER A 335 -3.39 7.63 -14.84
CA SER A 335 -3.14 8.58 -15.95
C SER A 335 -2.18 8.05 -17.03
N CYS A 336 -1.51 6.91 -16.80
CA CYS A 336 -0.83 6.15 -17.85
C CYS A 336 -1.79 5.53 -18.88
N LEU A 337 -3.07 5.37 -18.55
CA LEU A 337 -4.10 4.82 -19.43
C LEU A 337 -4.81 5.89 -20.27
N THR A 338 -5.42 5.52 -21.39
CA THR A 338 -6.26 6.43 -22.20
C THR A 338 -7.60 6.71 -21.51
N GLU A 339 -8.18 7.88 -21.77
CA GLU A 339 -9.40 8.34 -21.10
C GLU A 339 -10.60 7.41 -21.37
N GLU A 340 -10.65 6.77 -22.54
CA GLU A 340 -11.69 5.82 -22.93
C GLU A 340 -11.56 4.46 -22.22
N SER A 341 -10.33 4.06 -21.88
CA SER A 341 -10.06 2.77 -21.24
C SER A 341 -10.18 2.82 -19.72
N VAL A 342 -9.99 3.99 -19.10
CA VAL A 342 -10.08 4.18 -17.64
C VAL A 342 -11.43 3.69 -17.06
N PRO A 343 -12.61 4.06 -17.59
CA PRO A 343 -13.89 3.56 -17.06
C PRO A 343 -14.04 2.03 -17.15
N VAL A 344 -13.53 1.41 -18.22
CA VAL A 344 -13.56 -0.04 -18.42
C VAL A 344 -12.64 -0.75 -17.44
N PHE A 345 -11.43 -0.22 -17.26
CA PHE A 345 -10.43 -0.71 -16.31
C PHE A 345 -10.95 -0.66 -14.87
N LEU A 346 -11.41 0.52 -14.43
CA LEU A 346 -11.97 0.71 -13.08
C LEU A 346 -13.21 -0.16 -12.84
N SER A 347 -14.11 -0.31 -13.83
CA SER A 347 -15.27 -1.22 -13.73
C SER A 347 -14.87 -2.69 -13.54
N ASN A 348 -13.71 -3.13 -14.03
CA ASN A 348 -13.22 -4.48 -13.79
C ASN A 348 -12.51 -4.62 -12.44
N ILE A 349 -11.86 -3.56 -11.95
CA ILE A 349 -11.32 -3.49 -10.59
C ILE A 349 -12.45 -3.59 -9.55
N GLU A 350 -13.56 -2.88 -9.74
CA GLU A 350 -14.75 -2.96 -8.88
C GLU A 350 -15.31 -4.40 -8.69
N LYS A 351 -15.00 -5.31 -9.62
CA LYS A 351 -15.46 -6.71 -9.63
C LYS A 351 -14.48 -7.69 -8.99
N LEU A 352 -13.28 -7.25 -8.59
CA LEU A 352 -12.29 -8.12 -7.95
C LEU A 352 -12.81 -8.70 -6.64
N ASP A 353 -12.32 -9.87 -6.23
CA ASP A 353 -12.59 -10.43 -4.90
C ASP A 353 -11.78 -9.73 -3.81
N TYR A 354 -10.60 -9.22 -4.19
CA TYR A 354 -9.66 -8.55 -3.29
C TYR A 354 -9.06 -7.30 -3.95
N PHE A 355 -8.57 -6.39 -3.13
CA PHE A 355 -7.86 -5.16 -3.52
C PHE A 355 -6.39 -5.24 -3.10
N THR A 356 -5.55 -4.38 -3.70
CA THR A 356 -4.09 -4.30 -3.42
C THR A 356 -3.82 -4.02 -1.93
N PRO A 357 -2.62 -4.30 -1.40
CA PRO A 357 -2.42 -4.46 0.05
C PRO A 357 -2.87 -3.27 0.87
N GLY A 358 -3.56 -3.55 1.98
CA GLY A 358 -4.00 -2.55 2.96
C GLY A 358 -2.87 -2.19 3.91
N TYR A 359 -1.84 -1.55 3.37
CA TYR A 359 -0.55 -1.29 4.03
C TYR A 359 -0.73 -0.42 5.29
N ASP A 360 -0.81 -1.11 6.42
CA ASP A 360 -0.99 -0.54 7.76
C ASP A 360 -2.42 -0.16 8.13
N LEU A 361 -3.35 -1.10 7.92
CA LEU A 361 -4.56 -1.20 8.75
C LEU A 361 -4.19 -1.44 10.24
N LEU A 362 -3.74 -0.36 10.89
CA LEU A 362 -3.03 -0.28 12.16
C LEU A 362 -1.95 -1.36 12.32
N ALA A 363 -0.95 -1.30 11.42
CA ALA A 363 0.15 -2.27 11.26
C ALA A 363 -0.36 -3.73 11.23
N ILE A 364 -1.34 -3.94 10.34
CA ILE A 364 -2.21 -5.11 10.21
C ILE A 364 -2.48 -5.75 11.57
N ILE A 365 -3.05 -4.86 12.38
CA ILE A 365 -3.72 -5.08 13.64
C ILE A 365 -2.74 -5.44 14.75
N LEU A 366 -1.84 -4.47 14.96
CA LEU A 366 -0.83 -4.35 16.00
C LEU A 366 0.27 -5.42 15.97
N ALA A 367 0.51 -5.97 14.79
CA ALA A 367 1.59 -6.89 14.44
C ALA A 367 1.67 -8.19 15.29
N GLN A 368 0.53 -8.62 15.84
CA GLN A 368 0.32 -9.84 16.67
C GLN A 368 1.37 -10.01 17.79
#